data_AF-A0A4Q5V954-F1
#
_entry.id   AF-A0A4Q5V954-F1
#
_cell.length_a   1.000
_cell.length_b   1.000
_cell.length_c   1.000
_cell.angle_alpha   90.00
_cell.angle_beta   90.00
_cell.angle_gamma   90.00
#
_symmetry.space_group_name_H-M   'P 1'
#
loop_
_entity.id
_entity.type
_entity.pdbx_description
1 polymer ?
#
loop_
_entity_poly.entity_id
_entity_poly.type
_entity_poly.pdbx_seq_one_letter_code
_entity_poly.pdbx_strand_id
1 'polypeptide(L)'
;MNVLARLLTLCLATLAITAEAKITKYDIENISSRPGYFQYPRLDLSNAKSATLTITKNAPLFEQQLTSVEITFPEAAKLTATNFKLVEGRYRALVSGAWVFKEVIVEVDSINFEQRMPLNINVYVSERTAFINPQAENNNPGGLLFSVMGMVRDATPIRLVDSAALVIGGKKATFSLRDRLQVNPNPGSGNYIPDGFVVDVLWYGRGTKTLYLPAEVAPWDFDSIEVIALVFNGVSDIDRTISVKYKDQAGSERTSPPVPLKNLLDQVYGPIMQ
;
A
#
# COMPACT_ATOMS: atom_id res chain seq x y z
N MET A 1 34.74 2.13 -58.18
CA MET A 1 33.82 3.09 -57.54
C MET A 1 32.59 2.32 -57.08
N ASN A 2 32.53 2.08 -55.77
CA ASN A 2 31.54 1.23 -55.10
C ASN A 2 30.28 2.03 -54.77
N VAL A 3 29.12 1.64 -55.32
CA VAL A 3 27.81 2.12 -54.84
C VAL A 3 26.79 0.98 -54.98
N LEU A 4 26.81 0.04 -54.03
CA LEU A 4 25.84 -1.05 -53.74
C LEU A 4 26.60 -1.93 -52.72
N ALA A 5 26.22 -2.14 -51.46
CA ALA A 5 24.93 -2.16 -50.83
C ALA A 5 25.04 -1.58 -49.40
N ARG A 6 24.09 -0.72 -49.05
CA ARG A 6 23.91 -0.17 -47.70
C ARG A 6 22.90 -1.02 -46.93
N LEU A 7 23.04 -0.96 -45.61
CA LEU A 7 22.01 -1.15 -44.58
C LEU A 7 21.69 -2.59 -44.18
N LEU A 8 22.51 -3.12 -43.26
CA LEU A 8 22.02 -3.96 -42.18
C LEU A 8 22.53 -3.38 -40.85
N THR A 9 21.79 -2.41 -40.32
CA THR A 9 22.00 -1.91 -38.96
C THR A 9 20.91 -2.54 -38.10
N LEU A 10 21.24 -3.67 -37.49
CA LEU A 10 20.40 -4.35 -36.51
C LEU A 10 20.28 -3.46 -35.27
N CYS A 11 19.23 -2.65 -35.19
CA CYS A 11 18.85 -1.97 -33.95
C CYS A 11 18.34 -3.04 -32.96
N LEU A 12 19.24 -3.55 -32.12
CA LEU A 12 18.84 -4.13 -30.84
C LEU A 12 18.30 -2.99 -29.98
N ALA A 13 17.00 -2.73 -30.08
CA ALA A 13 16.29 -2.02 -29.04
C ALA A 13 16.22 -2.96 -27.83
N THR A 14 17.23 -2.90 -26.96
CA THR A 14 17.10 -3.40 -25.61
C THR A 14 15.99 -2.60 -24.96
N LEU A 15 14.82 -3.21 -24.80
CA LEU A 15 13.78 -2.72 -23.92
C LEU A 15 14.40 -2.65 -22.53
N ALA A 16 14.88 -1.47 -22.14
CA ALA A 16 15.16 -1.16 -20.76
C ALA A 16 13.79 -1.21 -20.07
N ILE A 17 13.48 -2.36 -19.46
CA ILE A 17 12.35 -2.47 -18.54
C ILE A 17 12.75 -1.58 -17.36
N THR A 18 12.29 -0.33 -17.38
CA THR A 18 12.32 0.51 -16.18
C THR A 18 11.36 -0.15 -15.20
N ALA A 19 11.90 -0.94 -14.27
CA ALA A 19 11.16 -1.37 -13.10
C ALA A 19 10.77 -0.10 -12.33
N GLU A 20 9.53 0.33 -12.49
CA GLU A 20 9.01 1.48 -11.77
C GLU A 20 8.83 1.08 -10.31
N ALA A 21 9.48 1.82 -9.42
CA ALA A 21 9.39 1.55 -7.99
C ALA A 21 7.99 1.92 -7.49
N LYS A 22 7.26 0.96 -6.91
CA LYS A 22 5.91 1.20 -6.37
C LYS A 22 6.03 1.81 -4.98
N ILE A 23 5.52 3.03 -4.82
CA ILE A 23 5.45 3.70 -3.51
C ILE A 23 4.14 3.32 -2.83
N THR A 24 4.24 2.78 -1.61
CA THR A 24 3.11 2.41 -0.77
C THR A 24 3.20 3.17 0.55
N LYS A 25 2.07 3.68 1.02
CA LYS A 25 1.95 4.40 2.29
C LYS A 25 1.16 3.55 3.26
N TYR A 26 1.66 3.43 4.48
CA TYR A 26 0.97 2.75 5.55
C TYR A 26 0.77 3.69 6.74
N ASP A 27 -0.40 3.63 7.35
CA ASP A 27 -0.66 4.25 8.64
C ASP A 27 -0.54 3.19 9.76
N ILE A 28 -0.26 3.65 10.98
CA ILE A 28 -0.33 2.83 12.18
C ILE A 28 -1.68 3.03 12.86
N GLU A 29 -2.51 1.99 12.82
CA GLU A 29 -3.77 1.90 13.54
C GLU A 29 -3.56 1.53 15.01
N ASN A 30 -4.54 1.90 15.84
CA ASN A 30 -4.54 1.65 17.29
C ASN A 30 -3.22 2.10 17.94
N ILE A 31 -2.78 3.29 17.54
CA ILE A 31 -1.50 3.85 17.98
C ILE A 31 -1.46 3.93 19.51
N SER A 32 -0.43 3.32 20.08
CA SER A 32 -0.09 3.41 21.49
C SER A 32 1.29 4.02 21.57
N SER A 33 1.39 5.23 22.13
CA SER A 33 2.67 5.88 22.38
C SER A 33 3.03 5.77 23.86
N ARG A 34 4.31 5.61 24.16
CA ARG A 34 4.83 5.58 25.53
C ARG A 34 6.03 6.52 25.62
N PRO A 35 6.09 7.37 26.66
CA PRO A 35 7.29 8.15 26.89
C PRO A 35 8.45 7.23 27.28
N GLY A 36 9.64 7.58 26.81
CA GLY A 36 10.87 6.96 27.26
C GLY A 36 11.35 7.53 28.60
N TYR A 37 12.49 7.04 29.06
CA TYR A 37 13.10 7.50 30.31
C TYR A 37 13.77 8.87 30.16
N PHE A 38 14.14 9.27 28.95
CA PHE A 38 14.70 10.59 28.69
C PHE A 38 13.57 11.58 28.38
N GLN A 39 13.36 12.55 29.25
CA GLN A 39 12.34 13.59 29.11
C GLN A 39 12.97 14.97 29.14
N TYR A 40 12.60 15.81 28.18
CA TYR A 40 13.04 17.20 28.16
C TYR A 40 11.93 18.13 28.69
N PRO A 41 12.24 19.08 29.59
CA PRO A 41 11.23 19.99 30.12
C PRO A 41 10.48 20.73 29.00
N ARG A 42 9.14 20.71 29.07
CA ARG A 42 8.24 21.37 28.10
C ARG A 42 8.23 20.77 26.67
N LEU A 43 8.77 19.57 26.49
CA LEU A 43 8.62 18.80 25.26
C LEU A 43 7.77 17.56 25.56
N ASP A 44 6.50 17.56 25.12
CA ASP A 44 5.60 16.41 25.30
C ASP A 44 5.59 15.53 24.04
N LEU A 45 6.19 14.34 24.16
CA LEU A 45 6.23 13.30 23.13
C LEU A 45 5.44 12.05 23.53
N SER A 46 4.65 12.13 24.61
CA SER A 46 4.00 10.95 25.21
C SER A 46 2.77 10.46 24.45
N ASN A 47 2.19 11.31 23.59
CA ASN A 47 0.91 11.06 22.94
C ASN A 47 1.00 11.22 21.41
N ALA A 48 1.79 10.39 20.73
CA ALA A 48 1.80 10.39 19.26
C ALA A 48 0.38 10.20 18.71
N LYS A 49 -0.05 11.11 17.82
CA LYS A 49 -1.39 11.14 17.22
C LYS A 49 -1.49 10.22 16.00
N SER A 50 -0.43 10.19 15.19
CA SER A 50 -0.34 9.31 14.02
C SER A 50 1.10 8.96 13.73
N ALA A 51 1.30 7.81 13.09
CA ALA A 51 2.56 7.44 12.47
C ALA A 51 2.27 6.90 11.06
N THR A 52 2.97 7.43 10.06
CA THR A 52 2.82 7.05 8.65
C THR A 52 4.19 6.64 8.10
N LEU A 53 4.21 5.50 7.43
CA LEU A 53 5.38 4.92 6.79
C LEU A 53 5.25 5.04 5.28
N THR A 54 6.35 5.40 4.61
CA THR A 54 6.44 5.32 3.15
C THR A 54 7.44 4.25 2.77
N ILE A 55 7.00 3.32 1.95
CA ILE A 55 7.75 2.13 1.57
C ILE A 55 7.83 2.09 0.06
N THR A 56 9.05 1.89 -0.42
CA THR A 56 9.32 1.68 -1.83
C THR A 56 9.47 0.19 -2.06
N LYS A 57 8.71 -0.37 -3.02
CA LYS A 57 8.82 -1.77 -3.43
C LYS A 57 9.40 -1.79 -4.85
N ASN A 58 10.57 -2.41 -5.00
CA ASN A 58 11.25 -2.51 -6.30
C ASN A 58 10.94 -3.86 -6.95
N ALA A 59 10.35 -3.84 -8.15
CA ALA A 59 10.21 -5.04 -8.98
C ALA A 59 11.60 -5.51 -9.49
N PRO A 60 11.81 -6.81 -9.77
CA PRO A 60 10.84 -7.91 -9.77
C PRO A 60 10.74 -8.69 -8.44
N LEU A 61 11.67 -8.49 -7.50
CA LEU A 61 11.71 -9.24 -6.24
C LEU A 61 10.86 -8.62 -5.12
N PHE A 62 10.27 -7.44 -5.36
CA PHE A 62 9.50 -6.65 -4.39
C PHE A 62 10.23 -6.46 -3.06
N GLU A 63 11.55 -6.25 -3.14
CA GLU A 63 12.33 -5.86 -1.96
C GLU A 63 11.71 -4.58 -1.38
N GLN A 64 11.26 -4.68 -0.14
CA GLN A 64 10.66 -3.57 0.58
C GLN A 64 11.78 -2.69 1.13
N GLN A 65 11.69 -1.40 0.89
CA GLN A 65 12.61 -0.42 1.44
C GLN A 65 11.81 0.66 2.18
N LEU A 66 11.95 0.70 3.51
CA LEU A 66 11.43 1.81 4.29
C LEU A 66 12.16 3.09 3.85
N THR A 67 11.39 4.04 3.33
CA THR A 67 11.93 5.29 2.76
C THR A 67 11.76 6.44 3.73
N SER A 68 10.60 6.51 4.40
CA SER A 68 10.35 7.53 5.43
C SER A 68 9.38 7.06 6.51
N VAL A 69 9.48 7.71 7.67
CA VAL A 69 8.54 7.63 8.78
C VAL A 69 8.19 9.05 9.19
N GLU A 70 6.90 9.34 9.33
CA GLU A 70 6.39 10.59 9.87
C GLU A 70 5.56 10.31 11.11
N ILE A 71 5.88 10.98 12.22
CA ILE A 71 5.14 10.87 13.49
C ILE A 71 4.65 12.25 13.88
N THR A 72 3.36 12.37 14.19
CA THR A 72 2.74 13.63 14.60
C THR A 72 2.38 13.61 16.09
N PHE A 73 2.45 14.77 16.72
CA PHE A 73 2.16 14.97 18.14
C PHE A 73 1.14 16.09 18.31
N PRO A 74 0.33 16.09 19.38
CA PRO A 74 -0.58 17.20 19.70
C PRO A 74 0.18 18.50 20.01
N GLU A 75 1.22 18.42 20.85
CA GLU A 75 1.91 19.58 21.43
C GLU A 75 3.38 19.72 21.01
N ALA A 76 3.79 19.01 19.96
CA ALA A 76 5.15 19.07 19.43
C ALA A 76 5.17 19.07 17.90
N ALA A 77 6.21 19.66 17.31
CA ALA A 77 6.43 19.58 15.87
C ALA A 77 6.56 18.10 15.45
N LYS A 78 6.08 17.77 14.25
CA LYS A 78 6.18 16.41 13.72
C LYS A 78 7.63 15.97 13.57
N LEU A 79 7.89 14.68 13.77
CA LEU A 79 9.16 14.06 13.46
C LEU A 79 9.08 13.43 12.07
N THR A 80 9.98 13.82 11.17
CA THR A 80 10.11 13.20 9.86
C THR A 80 11.50 12.58 9.74
N ALA A 81 11.54 11.27 9.58
CA ALA A 81 12.76 10.50 9.37
C ALA A 81 12.82 9.96 7.94
N THR A 82 13.98 10.06 7.32
CA THR A 82 14.27 9.56 5.97
C THR A 82 15.65 8.90 5.94
N ASN A 83 16.06 8.34 4.80
CA ASN A 83 17.37 7.71 4.62
C ASN A 83 17.60 6.54 5.59
N PHE A 84 16.57 5.71 5.76
CA PHE A 84 16.67 4.50 6.57
C PHE A 84 17.67 3.51 5.96
N LYS A 85 18.46 2.88 6.82
CA LYS A 85 19.31 1.74 6.49
C LYS A 85 18.88 0.52 7.28
N LEU A 86 18.94 -0.64 6.65
CA LEU A 86 18.74 -1.91 7.34
C LEU A 86 20.02 -2.28 8.09
N VAL A 87 19.93 -2.38 9.41
CA VAL A 87 21.02 -2.73 10.32
C VAL A 87 20.51 -3.83 11.25
N GLU A 88 21.11 -5.02 11.20
CA GLU A 88 20.77 -6.16 12.06
C GLU A 88 19.26 -6.49 12.13
N GLY A 89 18.57 -6.38 10.99
CA GLY A 89 17.13 -6.69 10.91
C GLY A 89 16.21 -5.57 11.40
N ARG A 90 16.71 -4.35 11.57
CA ARG A 90 15.91 -3.16 11.91
C ARG A 90 16.24 -2.02 10.96
N TYR A 91 15.26 -1.20 10.63
CA TYR A 91 15.53 0.03 9.88
C TYR A 91 15.91 1.15 10.85
N ARG A 92 17.04 1.81 10.59
CA ARG A 92 17.50 2.96 11.37
C ARG A 92 17.68 4.18 10.49
N ALA A 93 17.18 5.31 10.96
CA ALA A 93 17.38 6.64 10.39
C ALA A 93 17.99 7.57 11.44
N LEU A 94 18.82 8.52 10.99
CA LEU A 94 19.36 9.58 11.85
C LEU A 94 18.69 10.88 11.42
N VAL A 95 18.10 11.60 12.37
CA VAL A 95 17.42 12.87 12.13
C VAL A 95 18.15 13.97 12.89
N SER A 96 18.73 14.91 12.17
CA SER A 96 19.42 16.06 12.75
C SER A 96 18.43 17.19 13.07
N GLY A 97 18.63 17.87 14.20
CA GLY A 97 17.87 19.06 14.60
C GLY A 97 16.42 18.79 15.00
N ALA A 98 16.11 17.60 15.51
CA ALA A 98 14.76 17.29 15.98
C ALA A 98 14.50 17.98 17.34
N TRP A 99 13.61 18.98 17.33
CA TRP A 99 13.24 19.78 18.51
C TRP A 99 14.44 20.48 19.15
N VAL A 100 14.83 20.04 20.35
CA VAL A 100 15.97 20.55 21.13
C VAL A 100 17.21 19.65 21.01
N PHE A 101 17.09 18.51 20.33
CA PHE A 101 18.17 17.54 20.20
C PHE A 101 18.98 17.82 18.95
N LYS A 102 20.31 17.74 19.09
CA LYS A 102 21.22 17.81 17.95
C LYS A 102 20.88 16.73 16.94
N GLU A 103 20.69 15.50 17.41
CA GLU A 103 20.43 14.30 16.59
C GLU A 103 19.55 13.32 17.37
N VAL A 104 18.62 12.66 16.67
CA VAL A 104 17.83 11.54 17.17
C VAL A 104 17.93 10.36 16.21
N ILE A 105 17.89 9.14 16.76
CA ILE A 105 17.87 7.90 15.99
C ILE A 105 16.44 7.37 15.99
N VAL A 106 15.88 7.14 14.81
CA VAL A 106 14.58 6.47 14.64
C VAL A 106 14.85 5.03 14.23
N GLU A 107 14.39 4.09 15.05
CA GLU A 107 14.49 2.65 14.82
C GLU A 107 13.09 2.07 14.58
N VAL A 108 12.95 1.26 13.55
CA VAL A 108 11.72 0.54 13.22
C VAL A 108 11.99 -0.95 13.29
N ASP A 109 11.30 -1.63 14.22
CA ASP A 109 11.44 -3.06 14.50
C ASP A 109 10.61 -3.90 13.52
N SER A 110 10.83 -3.73 12.22
CA SER A 110 10.29 -4.62 11.21
C SER A 110 11.09 -4.58 9.91
N ILE A 111 11.14 -5.72 9.23
CA ILE A 111 11.66 -5.86 7.86
C ILE A 111 10.54 -6.11 6.85
N ASN A 112 9.30 -6.28 7.32
CA ASN A 112 8.14 -6.56 6.50
C ASN A 112 6.93 -5.74 6.97
N PHE A 113 6.27 -5.08 6.04
CA PHE A 113 5.22 -4.11 6.33
C PHE A 113 3.88 -4.52 5.72
N GLU A 114 3.52 -5.79 5.90
CA GLU A 114 2.21 -6.31 5.49
C GLU A 114 1.07 -5.73 6.34
N GLN A 115 -0.13 -5.72 5.75
CA GLN A 115 -1.33 -5.27 6.46
C GLN A 115 -1.56 -6.11 7.74
N ARG A 116 -1.97 -5.41 8.80
CA ARG A 116 -2.26 -5.97 10.14
C ARG A 116 -1.06 -6.59 10.86
N MET A 117 0.16 -6.35 10.40
CA MET A 117 1.35 -6.69 11.19
C MET A 117 1.55 -5.69 12.33
N PRO A 118 1.95 -6.15 13.53
CA PRO A 118 2.38 -5.26 14.58
C PRO A 118 3.67 -4.54 14.18
N LEU A 119 3.77 -3.26 14.50
CA LEU A 119 4.96 -2.45 14.29
C LEU A 119 5.34 -1.76 15.60
N ASN A 120 6.64 -1.69 15.87
CA ASN A 120 7.21 -0.85 16.91
C ASN A 120 8.23 0.14 16.31
N ILE A 121 8.13 1.40 16.71
CA ILE A 121 9.04 2.49 16.33
C ILE A 121 9.59 3.08 17.62
N ASN A 122 10.90 3.02 17.79
CA ASN A 122 11.61 3.59 18.94
C ASN A 122 12.41 4.81 18.50
N VAL A 123 12.37 5.88 19.29
CA VAL A 123 13.15 7.10 19.01
C VAL A 123 14.08 7.41 20.17
N TYR A 124 15.37 7.52 19.87
CA TYR A 124 16.44 7.73 20.84
C TYR A 124 17.16 9.06 20.61
N VAL A 125 17.65 9.69 21.67
CA VAL A 125 18.62 10.79 21.57
C VAL A 125 19.96 10.22 21.18
N SER A 126 20.57 10.71 20.11
CA SER A 126 21.94 10.31 19.77
C SER A 126 22.91 10.92 20.78
N GLU A 127 23.53 10.08 21.61
CA GLU A 127 24.53 10.49 22.61
C GLU A 127 25.95 10.51 22.04
N ARG A 128 26.17 9.98 20.83
CA ARG A 128 27.48 9.86 20.20
C ARG A 128 27.50 10.40 18.78
N THR A 129 28.47 11.24 18.48
CA THR A 129 28.79 11.67 17.12
C THR A 129 29.79 10.70 16.50
N ALA A 130 29.32 9.54 16.02
CA ALA A 130 30.17 8.66 15.22
C ALA A 130 30.26 9.23 13.80
N PHE A 131 31.48 9.59 13.36
CA PHE A 131 31.71 10.13 12.01
C PHE A 131 31.56 9.07 10.91
N ILE A 132 31.64 7.78 11.27
CA ILE A 132 31.55 6.66 10.33
C ILE A 132 30.35 5.80 10.72
N ASN A 133 29.31 5.81 9.88
CA ASN A 133 28.10 4.98 9.98
C ASN A 133 27.39 5.00 11.36
N PRO A 134 26.91 6.17 11.82
CA PRO A 134 26.28 6.33 13.14
C PRO A 134 25.05 5.44 13.38
N GLN A 135 24.43 4.92 12.32
CA GLN A 135 23.28 4.01 12.41
C GLN A 135 23.68 2.56 12.77
N ALA A 136 24.96 2.20 12.62
CA ALA A 136 25.48 0.84 12.83
C ALA A 136 26.17 0.64 14.19
N GLU A 137 26.25 1.66 15.05
CA GLU A 137 26.74 1.45 16.42
C GLU A 137 25.66 0.74 17.25
N ASN A 138 25.83 -0.57 17.44
CA ASN A 138 24.75 -1.46 17.87
C ASN A 138 24.42 -1.50 19.36
N ASN A 139 25.22 -0.90 20.24
CA ASN A 139 25.13 -1.24 21.67
C ASN A 139 24.50 -0.18 22.57
N ASN A 140 24.28 1.04 22.09
CA ASN A 140 23.56 2.06 22.86
C ASN A 140 23.12 3.22 21.94
N PRO A 141 21.90 3.20 21.37
CA PRO A 141 21.39 4.31 20.56
C PRO A 141 21.19 5.61 21.36
N GLY A 142 21.39 5.54 22.68
CA GLY A 142 21.28 6.64 23.64
C GLY A 142 19.92 6.65 24.34
N GLY A 143 19.59 7.77 25.00
CA GLY A 143 18.35 8.01 25.72
C GLY A 143 17.07 7.73 24.92
N LEU A 144 16.25 6.72 25.26
CA LEU A 144 14.92 6.54 24.67
C LEU A 144 14.05 7.77 25.01
N LEU A 145 13.56 8.45 23.98
CA LEU A 145 12.63 9.57 24.08
C LEU A 145 11.19 9.11 24.16
N PHE A 146 10.79 8.22 23.24
CA PHE A 146 9.45 7.65 23.19
C PHE A 146 9.45 6.41 22.28
N SER A 147 8.41 5.61 22.43
CA SER A 147 8.07 4.54 21.48
C SER A 147 6.65 4.71 20.96
N VAL A 148 6.42 4.18 19.77
CA VAL A 148 5.12 4.12 19.10
C VAL A 148 4.89 2.67 18.66
N MET A 149 3.75 2.12 19.06
CA MET A 149 3.32 0.78 18.72
C MET A 149 1.95 0.82 18.06
N GLY A 150 1.67 -0.13 17.17
CA GLY A 150 0.33 -0.33 16.62
C GLY A 150 0.33 -1.34 15.49
N MET A 151 -0.73 -1.33 14.68
CA MET A 151 -0.90 -2.25 13.56
C MET A 151 -0.78 -1.52 12.23
N VAL A 152 -0.02 -2.08 11.29
CA VAL A 152 0.15 -1.53 9.95
C VAL A 152 -1.18 -1.60 9.16
N ARG A 153 -1.60 -0.50 8.55
CA ARG A 153 -2.74 -0.42 7.62
C ARG A 153 -2.31 0.26 6.33
N ASP A 154 -2.66 -0.29 5.17
CA ASP A 154 -2.46 0.41 3.89
C ASP A 154 -3.32 1.68 3.85
N ALA A 155 -2.63 2.81 3.68
CA ALA A 155 -3.20 4.16 3.57
C ALA A 155 -2.87 4.80 2.21
N THR A 156 -2.42 3.99 1.25
CA THR A 156 -2.09 4.50 -0.08
C THR A 156 -3.34 4.99 -0.79
N PRO A 157 -3.32 6.20 -1.39
CA PRO A 157 -4.48 6.72 -2.09
C PRO A 157 -4.97 5.75 -3.17
N ILE A 158 -6.26 5.41 -3.10
CA ILE A 158 -6.93 4.55 -4.07
C ILE A 158 -7.27 5.37 -5.30
N ARG A 159 -6.87 4.88 -6.48
CA ARG A 159 -7.15 5.53 -7.77
C ARG A 159 -8.15 4.71 -8.58
N LEU A 160 -8.77 5.38 -9.54
CA LEU A 160 -9.57 4.74 -10.58
C LEU A 160 -8.62 4.22 -11.67
N VAL A 161 -8.70 2.93 -11.98
CA VAL A 161 -7.95 2.31 -13.08
C VAL A 161 -8.78 2.34 -14.36
N ASP A 162 -10.01 1.89 -14.25
CA ASP A 162 -10.89 1.68 -15.39
C ASP A 162 -12.34 1.96 -15.00
N SER A 163 -13.16 2.29 -15.99
CA SER A 163 -14.59 2.48 -15.79
C SER A 163 -15.37 2.00 -17.01
N ALA A 164 -16.49 1.33 -16.76
CA ALA A 164 -17.40 0.87 -17.78
C ALA A 164 -18.82 1.29 -17.47
N ALA A 165 -19.64 1.52 -18.50
CA ALA A 165 -21.06 1.77 -18.34
C ALA A 165 -21.86 0.71 -19.08
N LEU A 166 -22.84 0.13 -18.39
CA LEU A 166 -23.77 -0.85 -18.93
C LEU A 166 -25.20 -0.38 -18.71
N VAL A 167 -26.12 -0.88 -19.54
CA VAL A 167 -27.56 -0.80 -19.25
C VAL A 167 -27.96 -2.14 -18.68
N ILE A 168 -28.50 -2.14 -17.46
CA ILE A 168 -28.94 -3.34 -16.74
C ILE A 168 -30.38 -3.11 -16.30
N GLY A 169 -31.30 -3.96 -16.76
CA GLY A 169 -32.73 -3.79 -16.46
C GLY A 169 -33.27 -2.43 -16.92
N GLY A 170 -32.82 -1.96 -18.09
CA GLY A 170 -33.22 -0.67 -18.68
C GLY A 170 -32.66 0.58 -17.99
N LYS A 171 -31.80 0.42 -16.98
CA LYS A 171 -31.17 1.54 -16.26
C LYS A 171 -29.66 1.52 -16.42
N LYS A 172 -29.05 2.71 -16.50
CA LYS A 172 -27.60 2.85 -16.59
C LYS A 172 -26.94 2.48 -15.25
N ALA A 173 -25.90 1.65 -15.33
CA ALA A 173 -25.00 1.32 -14.23
C ALA A 173 -23.56 1.64 -14.67
N THR A 174 -22.83 2.38 -13.84
CA THR A 174 -21.42 2.72 -14.06
C THR A 174 -20.56 1.97 -13.05
N PHE A 175 -19.61 1.21 -13.55
CA PHE A 175 -18.64 0.42 -12.80
C PHE A 175 -17.29 1.13 -12.80
N SER A 176 -16.64 1.19 -11.66
CA SER A 176 -15.40 1.92 -11.42
C SER A 176 -14.42 1.03 -10.68
N LEU A 177 -13.39 0.56 -11.39
CA LEU A 177 -12.38 -0.35 -10.86
C LEU A 177 -11.28 0.41 -10.13
N ARG A 178 -10.96 -0.03 -8.92
CA ARG A 178 -9.90 0.54 -8.10
C ARG A 178 -8.54 -0.10 -8.38
N ASP A 179 -7.48 0.65 -8.15
CA ASP A 179 -6.10 0.20 -8.40
C ASP A 179 -5.51 -0.72 -7.32
N ARG A 180 -6.30 -1.00 -6.27
CA ARG A 180 -5.87 -1.80 -5.12
C ARG A 180 -6.91 -2.82 -4.74
N LEU A 181 -6.40 -3.98 -4.30
CA LEU A 181 -7.18 -5.02 -3.69
C LEU A 181 -7.40 -4.66 -2.22
N GLN A 182 -8.52 -5.11 -1.65
CA GLN A 182 -8.85 -4.88 -0.26
C GLN A 182 -9.38 -6.14 0.40
N VAL A 183 -9.08 -6.24 1.69
CA VAL A 183 -9.74 -7.18 2.59
C VAL A 183 -11.16 -6.68 2.82
N ASN A 184 -12.14 -7.54 2.64
CA ASN A 184 -13.54 -7.21 2.86
C ASN A 184 -13.77 -6.96 4.37
N PRO A 185 -14.40 -5.82 4.74
CA PRO A 185 -14.64 -5.47 6.14
C PRO A 185 -15.67 -6.38 6.86
N ASN A 186 -16.49 -7.14 6.12
CA ASN A 186 -17.56 -7.98 6.68
C ASN A 186 -17.41 -9.46 6.25
N PRO A 187 -16.46 -10.23 6.81
CA PRO A 187 -16.26 -11.64 6.44
C PRO A 187 -17.35 -12.59 6.99
N GLY A 188 -18.24 -12.13 7.87
CA GLY A 188 -19.11 -12.99 8.70
C GLY A 188 -20.60 -13.06 8.33
N SER A 189 -21.09 -12.40 7.27
CA SER A 189 -22.53 -12.29 7.01
C SER A 189 -23.07 -13.38 6.07
N GLY A 190 -22.89 -14.67 6.37
CA GLY A 190 -23.60 -15.83 5.74
C GLY A 190 -23.42 -16.06 4.22
N ASN A 191 -23.03 -15.05 3.47
CA ASN A 191 -22.71 -15.02 2.06
C ASN A 191 -21.25 -14.57 1.99
N TYR A 192 -20.35 -15.49 1.68
CA TYR A 192 -18.92 -15.23 1.56
C TYR A 192 -18.66 -14.14 0.50
N ILE A 193 -18.32 -12.93 0.93
CA ILE A 193 -17.82 -11.85 0.06
C ILE A 193 -16.30 -12.00 0.04
N PRO A 194 -15.68 -12.27 -1.12
CA PRO A 194 -14.25 -12.52 -1.20
C PRO A 194 -13.43 -11.25 -0.94
N ASP A 195 -12.24 -11.40 -0.37
CA ASP A 195 -11.21 -10.37 -0.46
C ASP A 195 -10.72 -10.29 -1.91
N GLY A 196 -10.34 -9.09 -2.37
CA GLY A 196 -9.80 -8.93 -3.71
C GLY A 196 -10.11 -7.59 -4.36
N PHE A 197 -10.44 -7.61 -5.64
CA PHE A 197 -10.59 -6.41 -6.45
C PHE A 197 -11.84 -5.64 -6.04
N VAL A 198 -11.71 -4.33 -5.96
CA VAL A 198 -12.78 -3.42 -5.55
C VAL A 198 -13.36 -2.71 -6.75
N VAL A 199 -14.68 -2.83 -6.92
CA VAL A 199 -15.43 -2.16 -8.00
C VAL A 199 -16.58 -1.38 -7.41
N ASP A 200 -16.57 -0.05 -7.57
CA ASP A 200 -17.72 0.77 -7.20
C ASP A 200 -18.72 0.79 -8.35
N VAL A 201 -20.00 0.62 -8.02
CA VAL A 201 -21.09 0.59 -8.98
C VAL A 201 -22.08 1.67 -8.62
N LEU A 202 -22.20 2.69 -9.48
CA LEU A 202 -23.28 3.66 -9.44
C LEU A 202 -24.43 3.16 -10.32
N TRP A 203 -25.52 2.76 -9.70
CA TRP A 203 -26.76 2.42 -10.40
C TRP A 203 -27.74 3.58 -10.32
N TYR A 204 -28.10 4.13 -11.46
CA TYR A 204 -29.04 5.23 -11.56
C TYR A 204 -30.38 4.86 -10.91
N GLY A 205 -30.74 5.60 -9.85
CA GLY A 205 -31.94 5.38 -9.06
C GLY A 205 -31.83 4.35 -7.91
N ARG A 206 -30.65 3.71 -7.71
CA ARG A 206 -30.37 2.85 -6.53
C ARG A 206 -29.16 3.31 -5.71
N GLY A 207 -28.37 4.25 -6.23
CA GLY A 207 -27.21 4.84 -5.55
C GLY A 207 -25.90 4.14 -5.89
N THR A 208 -24.89 4.33 -5.04
CA THR A 208 -23.56 3.72 -5.20
C THR A 208 -23.35 2.59 -4.20
N LYS A 209 -22.80 1.47 -4.65
CA LYS A 209 -22.41 0.33 -3.82
C LYS A 209 -21.04 -0.19 -4.26
N THR A 210 -20.34 -0.86 -3.36
CA THR A 210 -19.04 -1.47 -3.63
C THR A 210 -19.21 -2.99 -3.80
N LEU A 211 -18.64 -3.51 -4.88
CA LEU A 211 -18.53 -4.94 -5.16
C LEU A 211 -17.09 -5.39 -4.90
N TYR A 212 -16.96 -6.61 -4.39
CA TYR A 212 -15.67 -7.28 -4.24
C TYR A 212 -15.62 -8.49 -5.17
N LEU A 213 -14.56 -8.57 -5.97
CA LEU A 213 -14.31 -9.68 -6.90
C LEU A 213 -13.11 -10.50 -6.40
N PRO A 214 -13.16 -11.84 -6.50
CA PRO A 214 -12.08 -12.69 -6.04
C PRO A 214 -10.83 -12.47 -6.88
N ALA A 215 -9.67 -12.35 -6.22
CA ALA A 215 -8.40 -12.13 -6.90
C ALA A 215 -7.49 -13.37 -7.00
N GLU A 216 -7.86 -14.49 -6.35
CA GLU A 216 -7.05 -15.72 -6.25
C GLU A 216 -5.60 -15.47 -5.81
N VAL A 217 -5.39 -14.41 -5.05
CA VAL A 217 -4.11 -14.05 -4.44
C VAL A 217 -4.34 -13.88 -2.95
N ALA A 218 -3.30 -14.17 -2.17
CA ALA A 218 -3.41 -14.01 -0.73
C ALA A 218 -3.34 -12.52 -0.35
N PRO A 219 -3.97 -12.12 0.78
CA PRO A 219 -3.97 -10.72 1.23
C PRO A 219 -2.59 -10.07 1.35
N TRP A 220 -1.55 -10.83 1.71
CA TRP A 220 -0.18 -10.33 1.82
C TRP A 220 0.44 -9.95 0.46
N ASP A 221 -0.09 -10.47 -0.65
CA ASP A 221 0.38 -10.19 -2.02
C ASP A 221 -0.43 -9.07 -2.71
N PHE A 222 -1.42 -8.48 -2.05
CA PHE A 222 -2.31 -7.48 -2.67
C PHE A 222 -1.53 -6.27 -3.22
N ASP A 223 -0.45 -5.89 -2.55
CA ASP A 223 0.39 -4.78 -2.97
C ASP A 223 1.28 -5.09 -4.17
N SER A 224 1.51 -6.35 -4.52
CA SER A 224 2.28 -6.72 -5.71
C SER A 224 1.41 -6.89 -6.96
N ILE A 225 0.09 -6.71 -6.86
CA ILE A 225 -0.83 -6.79 -7.98
C ILE A 225 -0.97 -5.42 -8.67
N GLU A 226 -0.88 -5.42 -10.00
CA GLU A 226 -1.20 -4.27 -10.85
C GLU A 226 -2.55 -4.52 -11.51
N VAL A 227 -3.57 -3.75 -11.11
CA VAL A 227 -4.91 -3.85 -11.69
C VAL A 227 -4.93 -3.14 -13.05
N ILE A 228 -5.51 -3.77 -14.08
CA ILE A 228 -5.48 -3.25 -15.47
C ILE A 228 -6.85 -2.83 -15.97
N ALA A 229 -7.85 -3.70 -15.96
CA ALA A 229 -9.13 -3.42 -16.64
C ALA A 229 -10.28 -4.28 -16.13
N LEU A 230 -11.51 -3.76 -16.29
CA LEU A 230 -12.73 -4.55 -16.18
C LEU A 230 -12.99 -5.31 -17.47
N VAL A 231 -13.38 -6.58 -17.32
CA VAL A 231 -13.77 -7.43 -18.43
C VAL A 231 -15.22 -7.87 -18.21
N PHE A 232 -16.06 -7.59 -19.19
CA PHE A 232 -17.45 -8.06 -19.22
C PHE A 232 -17.61 -9.06 -20.36
N ASN A 233 -18.15 -10.23 -20.03
CA ASN A 233 -18.46 -11.26 -21.02
C ASN A 233 -19.96 -11.59 -20.96
N GLY A 234 -20.55 -11.95 -22.09
CA GLY A 234 -21.98 -12.27 -22.18
C GLY A 234 -22.81 -11.14 -22.76
N VAL A 235 -23.81 -11.53 -23.54
CA VAL A 235 -24.68 -10.63 -24.33
C VAL A 235 -25.96 -10.24 -23.59
N SER A 236 -26.49 -11.11 -22.74
CA SER A 236 -27.69 -10.86 -21.94
C SER A 236 -27.34 -10.31 -20.55
N ASP A 237 -28.26 -9.60 -19.89
CA ASP A 237 -28.05 -9.14 -18.51
C ASP A 237 -28.02 -10.29 -17.48
N ILE A 238 -28.62 -11.44 -17.82
CA ILE A 238 -28.73 -12.61 -16.93
C ILE A 238 -27.44 -13.43 -16.95
N ASP A 239 -26.82 -13.58 -18.12
CA ASP A 239 -25.63 -14.42 -18.31
C ASP A 239 -24.33 -13.60 -18.29
N ARG A 240 -24.43 -12.27 -18.10
CA ARG A 240 -23.25 -11.40 -18.07
C ARG A 240 -22.38 -11.74 -16.87
N THR A 241 -21.09 -11.94 -17.13
CA THR A 241 -20.07 -12.10 -16.10
C THR A 241 -19.13 -10.91 -16.09
N ILE A 242 -18.52 -10.68 -14.93
CA ILE A 242 -17.50 -9.66 -14.70
C ILE A 242 -16.23 -10.33 -14.19
N SER A 243 -15.08 -9.90 -14.71
CA SER A 243 -13.76 -10.26 -14.21
C SER A 243 -12.80 -9.06 -14.29
N VAL A 244 -11.63 -9.20 -13.70
CA VAL A 244 -10.60 -8.16 -13.68
C VAL A 244 -9.34 -8.71 -14.34
N LYS A 245 -8.80 -7.94 -15.29
CA LYS A 245 -7.46 -8.18 -15.84
C LYS A 245 -6.43 -7.52 -14.93
N TYR A 246 -5.35 -8.22 -14.60
CA TYR A 246 -4.30 -7.75 -13.70
C TYR A 246 -2.93 -8.34 -14.08
N LYS A 247 -1.83 -7.75 -13.61
CA LYS A 247 -0.51 -8.39 -13.61
C LYS A 247 -0.19 -8.92 -12.22
N ASP A 248 0.32 -10.15 -12.18
CA ASP A 248 0.82 -10.76 -10.95
C ASP A 248 2.21 -10.22 -10.57
N GLN A 249 2.75 -10.71 -9.46
CA GLN A 249 4.10 -10.37 -8.98
C GLN A 249 5.21 -10.70 -10.00
N ALA A 250 5.01 -11.69 -10.85
CA ALA A 250 5.96 -12.04 -11.90
C ALA A 250 5.82 -11.15 -13.16
N GLY A 251 4.90 -10.17 -13.14
CA GLY A 251 4.58 -9.32 -14.28
C GLY A 251 3.72 -10.00 -15.35
N SER A 252 3.21 -11.21 -15.07
CA SER A 252 2.37 -11.95 -16.02
C SER A 252 0.94 -11.43 -15.96
N GLU A 253 0.37 -11.12 -17.12
CA GLU A 253 -1.04 -10.75 -17.22
C GLU A 253 -1.94 -11.96 -16.98
N ARG A 254 -2.89 -11.80 -16.06
CA ARG A 254 -3.91 -12.78 -15.70
C ARG A 254 -5.29 -12.14 -15.72
N THR A 255 -6.31 -12.98 -15.68
CA THR A 255 -7.71 -12.55 -15.53
C THR A 255 -8.29 -13.31 -14.35
N SER A 256 -8.99 -12.59 -13.48
CA SER A 256 -9.67 -13.20 -12.33
C SER A 256 -10.76 -14.18 -12.79
N PRO A 257 -11.19 -15.12 -11.93
CA PRO A 257 -12.34 -15.94 -12.22
C PRO A 257 -13.57 -15.08 -12.58
N PRO A 258 -14.32 -15.44 -13.63
CA PRO A 258 -15.53 -14.72 -14.01
C PRO A 258 -16.62 -14.96 -12.96
N VAL A 259 -17.24 -13.88 -12.50
CA VAL A 259 -18.35 -13.92 -11.54
C VAL A 259 -19.64 -13.46 -12.22
N PRO A 260 -20.78 -14.15 -12.04
CA PRO A 260 -22.07 -13.68 -12.56
C PRO A 260 -22.42 -12.30 -12.01
N LEU A 261 -22.59 -11.33 -12.90
CA LEU A 261 -22.85 -9.93 -12.55
C LEU A 261 -24.17 -9.77 -11.79
N LYS A 262 -25.19 -10.53 -12.19
CA LYS A 262 -26.50 -10.56 -11.51
C LYS A 262 -26.35 -10.86 -10.02
N ASN A 263 -25.58 -11.89 -9.66
CA ASN A 263 -25.43 -12.32 -8.27
C ASN A 263 -24.79 -11.22 -7.41
N LEU A 264 -23.76 -10.57 -7.93
CA LEU A 264 -23.07 -9.47 -7.24
C LEU A 264 -23.99 -8.27 -7.03
N LEU A 265 -24.77 -7.93 -8.05
CA LEU A 265 -25.71 -6.83 -7.97
C LEU A 265 -26.85 -7.14 -6.98
N ASP A 266 -27.45 -8.33 -7.08
CA ASP A 266 -28.51 -8.77 -6.16
C ASP A 266 -28.02 -8.78 -4.71
N GLN A 267 -26.74 -9.10 -4.48
CA GLN A 267 -26.14 -9.09 -3.15
C GLN A 267 -26.09 -7.69 -2.52
N VAL A 268 -25.76 -6.65 -3.29
CA VAL A 268 -25.57 -5.29 -2.75
C VAL A 268 -26.79 -4.37 -2.89
N TYR A 269 -27.71 -4.69 -3.80
CA TYR A 269 -28.93 -3.92 -4.06
C TYR A 269 -30.23 -4.68 -3.75
N GLY A 270 -30.17 -5.95 -3.33
CA GLY A 270 -31.32 -6.85 -3.25
C GLY A 270 -31.76 -7.35 -4.64
N PRO A 271 -32.69 -8.32 -4.75
CA PRO A 271 -33.10 -8.90 -6.04
C PRO A 271 -33.56 -7.85 -7.05
N ILE A 272 -32.98 -7.85 -8.26
CA ILE A 272 -33.15 -6.75 -9.22
C ILE A 272 -33.89 -7.17 -10.49
N MET A 273 -33.98 -8.47 -10.76
CA MET A 273 -34.72 -9.01 -11.90
C MET A 273 -35.96 -9.78 -11.43
N GLN A 274 -37.13 -9.24 -11.80
CA GLN A 274 -38.33 -10.00 -12.15
C GLN A 274 -38.57 -9.83 -13.63
#